data_AF-A0A931USE6-F1
#
_entry.id   AF-A0A931USE6-F1
#
_cell.length_a   1.000
_cell.length_b   1.000
_cell.length_c   1.000
_cell.angle_alpha   90.00
_cell.angle_beta   90.00
_cell.angle_gamma   90.00
#
_symmetry.space_group_name_H-M   'P 1'
#
loop_
_entity.id
_entity.type
_entity.pdbx_description
1 polymer ?
#
loop_
_entity_poly.entity_id
_entity_poly.type
_entity_poly.pdbx_seq_one_letter_code
_entity_poly.pdbx_strand_id
1 'polypeptide(L)'
;MILFRPVGLEELRLVYEAGMKAFPPRLPEQPIFYPVTNAAYARQIARDWNTKSGTLAGFVTRFSVDDEYVRKFDRRVVGGAQHEELWVPAEELAEFNSHIVAAIEVTEAYFGPGYCGLVPDSFGLEGKTAHEQFVALVATSRYSGMDFMCEMAANQVAVFLNFFFWQQESFAKDGIPDAERDVLLGKFKAVWAGSPRAAPLGVVGP
;
A
#
# COMPACT_ATOMS: atom_id res chain seq x y z
N MET A 1 -19.09 -4.41 -8.70
CA MET A 1 -18.09 -5.37 -9.16
C MET A 1 -16.84 -5.22 -8.32
N ILE A 2 -16.26 -6.33 -7.84
CA ILE A 2 -14.96 -6.29 -7.17
C ILE A 2 -13.86 -6.33 -8.24
N LEU A 3 -12.92 -5.38 -8.13
CA LEU A 3 -11.76 -5.26 -8.99
C LEU A 3 -10.49 -5.19 -8.15
N PHE A 4 -9.38 -5.46 -8.80
CA PHE A 4 -8.06 -5.41 -8.20
C PHE A 4 -7.13 -4.54 -9.01
N ARG A 5 -6.14 -3.94 -8.35
CA ARG A 5 -5.04 -3.28 -9.04
C ARG A 5 -3.72 -3.55 -8.32
N PRO A 6 -2.73 -4.15 -9.00
CA PRO A 6 -1.37 -4.17 -8.49
C PRO A 6 -0.76 -2.77 -8.60
N VAL A 7 -0.15 -2.29 -7.53
CA VAL A 7 0.49 -0.97 -7.46
C VAL A 7 1.89 -1.07 -6.86
N GLY A 8 2.76 -0.12 -7.23
CA GLY A 8 4.05 0.08 -6.55
C GLY A 8 3.92 1.00 -5.33
N LEU A 9 5.02 1.20 -4.60
CA LEU A 9 5.04 2.07 -3.40
C LEU A 9 4.57 3.50 -3.68
N GLU A 10 5.06 4.11 -4.77
CA GLU A 10 4.71 5.49 -5.10
C GLU A 10 3.24 5.65 -5.49
N GLU A 11 2.68 4.69 -6.21
CA GLU A 11 1.26 4.73 -6.54
C GLU A 11 0.39 4.47 -5.30
N LEU A 12 0.80 3.56 -4.40
CA LEU A 12 0.11 3.37 -3.12
C LEU A 12 0.16 4.64 -2.24
N ARG A 13 1.27 5.39 -2.25
CA ARG A 13 1.38 6.69 -1.58
C ARG A 13 0.30 7.66 -2.10
N LEU A 14 0.16 7.76 -3.42
CA LEU A 14 -0.84 8.64 -4.04
C LEU A 14 -2.28 8.19 -3.72
N VAL A 15 -2.54 6.88 -3.69
CA VAL A 15 -3.85 6.33 -3.26
C VAL A 15 -4.13 6.68 -1.79
N TYR A 16 -3.12 6.57 -0.91
CA TYR A 16 -3.22 6.95 0.49
C TYR A 16 -3.49 8.45 0.67
N GLU A 17 -2.77 9.30 -0.06
CA GLU A 17 -2.97 10.77 -0.05
C GLU A 17 -4.35 11.17 -0.58
N ALA A 18 -4.92 10.39 -1.50
CA ALA A 18 -6.30 10.50 -1.96
C ALA A 18 -7.33 9.88 -0.97
N GLY A 19 -6.92 9.54 0.25
CA GLY A 19 -7.78 9.01 1.30
C GLY A 19 -8.25 7.58 1.06
N MET A 20 -7.51 6.79 0.29
CA MET A 20 -7.87 5.44 -0.15
C MET A 20 -9.18 5.41 -0.95
N LYS A 21 -9.48 6.46 -1.72
CA LYS A 21 -10.73 6.56 -2.50
C LYS A 21 -10.54 6.71 -4.00
N ALA A 22 -9.30 6.93 -4.45
CA ALA A 22 -9.02 7.19 -5.85
C ALA A 22 -7.62 6.73 -6.23
N PHE A 23 -7.47 6.32 -7.49
CA PHE A 23 -6.18 6.14 -8.13
C PHE A 23 -5.71 7.45 -8.79
N PRO A 24 -4.39 7.72 -8.82
CA PRO A 24 -3.87 8.95 -9.42
C PRO A 24 -4.13 8.99 -10.93
N PRO A 25 -4.23 10.20 -11.54
CA PRO A 25 -4.29 10.36 -12.99
C PRO A 25 -3.16 9.62 -13.69
N ARG A 26 -3.44 9.07 -14.88
CA ARG A 26 -2.43 8.44 -15.73
C ARG A 26 -1.51 9.51 -16.33
N LEU A 27 -0.28 9.12 -16.64
CA LEU A 27 0.60 9.99 -17.43
C LEU A 27 0.06 10.12 -18.87
N PRO A 28 0.33 11.23 -19.59
CA PRO A 28 -0.18 11.44 -20.94
C PRO A 28 0.11 10.28 -21.92
N GLU A 29 1.24 9.61 -21.74
CA GLU A 29 1.67 8.45 -22.53
C GLU A 29 0.98 7.13 -22.14
N GLN A 30 0.15 7.13 -21.11
CA GLN A 30 -0.57 5.97 -20.58
C GLN A 30 -2.08 6.12 -20.87
N PRO A 31 -2.55 5.75 -22.07
CA PRO A 31 -3.90 6.06 -22.53
C PRO A 31 -5.02 5.30 -21.78
N ILE A 32 -4.65 4.30 -20.99
CA ILE A 32 -5.61 3.39 -20.36
C ILE A 32 -5.24 3.19 -18.88
N PHE A 33 -6.26 3.22 -18.04
CA PHE A 33 -6.27 2.65 -16.69
C PHE A 33 -6.85 1.24 -16.74
N TYR A 34 -6.10 0.27 -16.24
CA TYR A 34 -6.47 -1.15 -16.35
C TYR A 34 -6.51 -1.82 -14.97
N PRO A 35 -7.69 -1.89 -14.32
CA PRO A 35 -7.88 -2.76 -13.18
C PRO A 35 -8.13 -4.19 -13.67
N VAL A 36 -7.68 -5.16 -12.89
CA VAL A 36 -7.83 -6.60 -13.19
C VAL A 36 -9.04 -7.17 -12.45
N THR A 37 -9.66 -8.21 -13.02
CA THR A 37 -10.92 -8.75 -12.48
C THR A 37 -10.73 -9.84 -11.42
N ASN A 38 -9.49 -10.27 -11.16
CA ASN A 38 -9.19 -11.31 -10.18
C ASN A 38 -7.89 -11.07 -9.39
N ALA A 39 -7.91 -11.47 -8.12
CA ALA A 39 -6.79 -11.31 -7.20
C ALA A 39 -5.55 -12.10 -7.62
N ALA A 40 -5.71 -13.27 -8.26
CA ALA A 40 -4.60 -14.13 -8.64
C ALA A 40 -3.68 -13.45 -9.66
N TYR A 41 -4.26 -12.76 -10.63
CA TYR A 41 -3.50 -12.01 -11.62
C TYR A 41 -2.86 -10.75 -11.02
N ALA A 42 -3.59 -9.99 -10.19
CA ALA A 42 -3.01 -8.85 -9.47
C ALA A 42 -1.81 -9.28 -8.61
N ARG A 43 -1.92 -10.41 -7.91
CA ARG A 43 -0.85 -11.02 -7.12
C ARG A 43 0.36 -11.36 -7.97
N GLN A 44 0.15 -11.97 -9.13
CA GLN A 44 1.24 -12.32 -10.04
C GLN A 44 2.02 -11.07 -10.45
N ILE A 45 1.34 -9.98 -10.84
CA ILE A 45 1.98 -8.73 -11.23
C ILE A 45 2.74 -8.11 -10.03
N ALA A 46 2.08 -7.98 -8.88
CA ALA A 46 2.66 -7.40 -7.68
C ALA A 46 3.92 -8.16 -7.23
N ARG A 47 3.86 -9.49 -7.18
CA ARG A 47 4.97 -10.34 -6.71
C ARG A 47 6.07 -10.48 -7.75
N ASP A 48 5.73 -10.72 -9.02
CA ASP A 48 6.70 -11.18 -10.02
C ASP A 48 7.29 -10.04 -10.86
N TRP A 49 6.63 -8.87 -10.89
CA TRP A 49 7.05 -7.68 -11.63
C TRP A 49 7.34 -6.46 -10.76
N ASN A 50 6.42 -6.06 -9.86
CA ASN A 50 6.63 -4.84 -9.07
C ASN A 50 7.78 -4.96 -8.07
N THR A 51 8.06 -6.15 -7.53
CA THR A 51 9.23 -6.40 -6.66
C THR A 51 10.58 -6.27 -7.39
N LYS A 52 10.57 -6.20 -8.72
CA LYS A 52 11.77 -6.11 -9.57
C LYS A 52 11.89 -4.79 -10.32
N SER A 53 10.99 -3.84 -10.05
CA SER A 53 10.95 -2.54 -10.74
C SER A 53 10.67 -1.41 -9.75
N GLY A 54 10.98 -0.17 -10.16
CA GLY A 54 10.76 1.02 -9.32
C GLY A 54 11.40 0.90 -7.94
N THR A 55 10.58 0.99 -6.90
CA THR A 55 11.01 0.92 -5.48
C THR A 55 11.18 -0.51 -4.97
N LEU A 56 10.97 -1.54 -5.79
CA LEU A 56 11.05 -2.97 -5.41
C LEU A 56 9.95 -3.43 -4.45
N ALA A 57 8.77 -2.81 -4.52
CA ALA A 57 7.58 -3.25 -3.78
C ALA A 57 6.37 -3.37 -4.68
N GLY A 58 5.57 -4.41 -4.43
CA GLY A 58 4.29 -4.63 -5.09
C GLY A 58 3.18 -4.84 -4.07
N PHE A 59 2.05 -4.16 -4.27
CA PHE A 59 0.87 -4.25 -3.42
C PHE A 59 -0.32 -4.67 -4.25
N VAL A 60 -1.15 -5.56 -3.72
CA VAL A 60 -2.45 -5.88 -4.32
C VAL A 60 -3.50 -5.03 -3.63
N THR A 61 -4.15 -4.16 -4.41
CA THR A 61 -5.33 -3.42 -3.93
C THR A 61 -6.61 -4.09 -4.38
N ARG A 62 -7.63 -4.06 -3.52
CA ARG A 62 -9.00 -4.52 -3.75
C ARG A 62 -9.94 -3.34 -3.59
N PHE A 63 -10.89 -3.20 -4.50
CA PHE A 63 -11.91 -2.16 -4.41
C PHE A 63 -13.20 -2.60 -5.13
N SER A 64 -14.33 -2.02 -4.71
CA SER A 64 -15.61 -2.25 -5.37
C SER A 64 -15.96 -1.04 -6.22
N VAL A 65 -16.60 -1.27 -7.35
CA VAL A 65 -17.14 -0.22 -8.24
C VAL A 65 -18.59 -0.57 -8.57
N ASP A 66 -19.43 0.42 -8.85
CA ASP A 66 -20.80 0.20 -9.31
C ASP A 66 -20.88 -0.77 -10.50
N ASP A 67 -21.74 -1.81 -10.40
CA ASP A 67 -21.86 -2.86 -11.42
C ASP A 67 -22.41 -2.34 -12.75
N GLU A 68 -23.39 -1.44 -12.72
CA GLU A 68 -24.00 -0.88 -13.92
C GLU A 68 -23.01 0.06 -14.62
N TYR A 69 -22.24 0.83 -13.85
CA TYR A 69 -21.18 1.68 -14.36
C TYR A 69 -20.09 0.88 -15.08
N VAL A 70 -19.57 -0.18 -14.45
CA VAL A 70 -18.43 -0.94 -14.98
C VAL A 70 -18.75 -1.68 -16.28
N ARG A 71 -20.03 -1.99 -16.55
CA ARG A 71 -20.46 -2.67 -17.79
C ARG A 71 -20.16 -1.89 -19.07
N LYS A 72 -19.90 -0.58 -18.99
CA LYS A 72 -19.55 0.23 -20.16
C LYS A 72 -18.14 -0.01 -20.68
N PHE A 73 -17.25 -0.60 -19.87
CA PHE A 73 -15.84 -0.80 -20.24
C PHE A 73 -15.60 -2.17 -20.87
N ASP A 74 -14.69 -2.18 -21.85
CA ASP A 74 -14.25 -3.39 -22.52
C ASP A 74 -13.50 -4.32 -21.55
N ARG A 75 -13.91 -5.60 -21.51
CA ARG A 75 -13.14 -6.68 -20.91
C ARG A 75 -12.15 -7.23 -21.91
N ARG A 76 -10.88 -7.30 -21.54
CA ARG A 76 -9.80 -7.82 -22.39
C ARG A 76 -9.06 -8.90 -21.63
N VAL A 77 -8.84 -10.03 -22.30
CA VAL A 77 -7.95 -11.08 -21.80
C VAL A 77 -6.59 -10.89 -22.46
N VAL A 78 -5.57 -10.57 -21.68
CA VAL A 78 -4.22 -10.27 -22.19
C VAL A 78 -3.25 -11.40 -21.82
N GLY A 79 -2.78 -12.15 -22.81
CA GLY A 79 -1.91 -13.30 -22.55
C GLY A 79 -2.69 -14.56 -22.15
N GLY A 80 -2.75 -14.89 -20.85
CA GLY A 80 -3.41 -16.10 -20.35
C GLY A 80 -4.91 -15.93 -20.09
N ALA A 81 -5.69 -17.01 -20.11
CA ALA A 81 -7.15 -16.96 -19.89
C ALA A 81 -7.59 -16.33 -18.55
N GLN A 82 -6.68 -16.29 -17.56
CA GLN A 82 -6.88 -15.72 -16.22
C GLN A 82 -6.57 -14.21 -16.19
N HIS A 83 -5.98 -13.66 -17.25
CA HIS A 83 -5.45 -12.30 -17.30
C HIS A 83 -6.49 -11.34 -17.87
N GLU A 84 -7.64 -11.29 -17.20
CA GLU A 84 -8.74 -10.41 -17.59
C GLU A 84 -8.62 -9.04 -16.91
N GLU A 85 -8.70 -7.99 -17.73
CA GLU A 85 -8.58 -6.59 -17.35
C GLU A 85 -9.76 -5.79 -17.93
N LEU A 86 -10.11 -4.70 -17.27
CA LEU A 86 -10.96 -3.67 -17.86
C LEU A 86 -10.09 -2.60 -18.50
N TRP A 87 -10.47 -2.10 -19.66
CA TRP A 87 -9.80 -0.95 -20.27
C TRP A 87 -10.64 0.30 -20.08
N VAL A 88 -10.22 1.14 -19.13
CA VAL A 88 -10.83 2.44 -18.82
C VAL A 88 -9.97 3.53 -19.47
N PRO A 89 -10.53 4.40 -20.35
CA PRO A 89 -9.76 5.51 -20.90
C PRO A 89 -9.20 6.40 -19.79
N ALA A 90 -7.96 6.87 -19.94
CA ALA A 90 -7.29 7.67 -18.93
C ALA A 90 -8.07 8.95 -18.57
N GLU A 91 -8.74 9.55 -19.55
CA GLU A 91 -9.62 10.71 -19.41
C GLU A 91 -10.87 10.43 -18.55
N GLU A 92 -11.35 9.18 -18.51
CA GLU A 92 -12.50 8.76 -17.70
C GLU A 92 -12.10 8.36 -16.27
N LEU A 93 -10.82 8.31 -15.91
CA LEU A 93 -10.36 7.82 -14.61
C LEU A 93 -10.91 8.65 -13.44
N ALA A 94 -11.10 9.95 -13.61
CA ALA A 94 -11.71 10.79 -12.59
C ALA A 94 -13.17 10.39 -12.31
N GLU A 95 -13.93 10.11 -13.36
CA GLU A 95 -15.30 9.59 -13.25
C GLU A 95 -15.28 8.20 -12.64
N PHE A 96 -14.38 7.32 -13.10
CA PHE A 96 -14.22 5.97 -12.57
C PHE A 96 -13.97 5.98 -11.06
N ASN A 97 -13.07 6.84 -10.58
CA ASN A 97 -12.80 7.02 -9.16
C ASN A 97 -14.05 7.43 -8.38
N SER A 98 -14.94 8.25 -8.96
CA SER A 98 -16.20 8.64 -8.28
C SER A 98 -17.19 7.47 -8.10
N HIS A 99 -17.03 6.40 -8.88
CA HIS A 99 -17.82 5.17 -8.78
C HIS A 99 -17.19 4.10 -7.88
N ILE A 100 -16.00 4.34 -7.31
CA ILE A 100 -15.42 3.44 -6.30
C ILE A 100 -16.28 3.50 -5.03
N VAL A 101 -16.76 2.33 -4.64
CA VAL A 101 -17.59 2.11 -3.46
C VAL A 101 -16.70 1.63 -2.32
N ALA A 102 -16.80 2.29 -1.17
CA ALA A 102 -15.94 2.11 0.00
C ALA A 102 -14.46 2.46 -0.25
N ALA A 103 -13.63 2.26 0.78
CA ALA A 103 -12.19 2.50 0.66
C ALA A 103 -11.53 1.39 -0.16
N ILE A 104 -10.51 1.76 -0.92
CA ILE A 104 -9.54 0.86 -1.52
C ILE A 104 -8.77 0.18 -0.38
N GLU A 105 -8.68 -1.14 -0.41
CA GLU A 105 -8.01 -1.94 0.61
C GLU A 105 -6.74 -2.55 0.05
N VAL A 106 -5.69 -2.66 0.84
CA VAL A 106 -4.51 -3.46 0.50
C VAL A 106 -4.71 -4.85 1.07
N THR A 107 -4.75 -5.87 0.21
CA THR A 107 -4.95 -7.27 0.63
C THR A 107 -3.64 -8.05 0.72
N GLU A 108 -2.61 -7.64 -0.04
CA GLU A 108 -1.31 -8.31 -0.07
C GLU A 108 -0.20 -7.28 -0.34
N ALA A 109 1.00 -7.58 0.16
CA ALA A 109 2.20 -6.78 -0.06
C ALA A 109 3.43 -7.68 -0.23
N TYR A 110 4.30 -7.31 -1.17
CA TYR A 110 5.48 -8.06 -1.58
C TYR A 110 6.67 -7.12 -1.69
N PHE A 111 7.84 -7.57 -1.22
CA PHE A 111 9.07 -6.76 -1.17
C PHE A 111 10.23 -7.52 -1.80
N GLY A 112 10.94 -6.87 -2.73
CA GLY A 112 12.12 -7.39 -3.39
C GLY A 112 13.39 -7.19 -2.56
N PRO A 113 14.48 -7.90 -2.89
CA PRO A 113 15.77 -7.72 -2.23
C PRO A 113 16.27 -6.27 -2.38
N GLY A 114 16.68 -5.65 -1.28
CA GLY A 114 17.15 -4.26 -1.28
C GLY A 114 16.04 -3.21 -1.22
N TYR A 115 14.80 -3.60 -0.94
CA TYR A 115 13.71 -2.67 -0.63
C TYR A 115 14.07 -1.77 0.56
N CYS A 116 13.95 -0.46 0.38
CA CYS A 116 14.26 0.54 1.41
C CYS A 116 13.03 1.22 2.01
N GLY A 117 11.82 0.98 1.48
CA GLY A 117 10.61 1.70 1.88
C GLY A 117 10.58 3.18 1.52
N LEU A 118 9.56 3.87 2.00
CA LEU A 118 9.52 5.33 1.93
C LEU A 118 10.49 5.87 2.98
N VAL A 119 11.48 6.65 2.53
CA VAL A 119 12.47 7.31 3.39
C VAL A 119 12.04 8.76 3.63
N PRO A 120 11.65 9.15 4.86
CA PRO A 120 11.32 10.52 5.20
C PRO A 120 12.51 11.46 5.04
N ASP A 121 12.21 12.72 4.77
CA ASP A 121 13.17 13.83 4.66
C ASP A 121 13.15 14.76 5.89
N SER A 122 12.44 14.37 6.95
CA SER A 122 12.22 15.20 8.13
C SER A 122 11.99 14.39 9.40
N PHE A 123 12.11 15.05 10.55
CA PHE A 123 11.90 14.52 11.91
C PHE A 123 12.85 13.36 12.30
N GLY A 124 12.51 12.62 13.36
CA GLY A 124 13.36 11.56 13.91
C GLY A 124 13.58 10.38 12.97
N LEU A 125 12.73 10.20 11.95
CA LEU A 125 12.86 9.17 10.92
C LEU A 125 13.60 9.61 9.65
N GLU A 126 14.06 10.85 9.58
CA GLU A 126 14.79 11.37 8.41
C GLU A 126 15.96 10.46 8.01
N GLY A 127 16.04 10.19 6.70
CA GLY A 127 17.12 9.45 6.06
C GLY A 127 17.18 7.94 6.37
N LYS A 128 16.24 7.42 7.15
CA LYS A 128 16.21 6.01 7.55
C LYS A 128 15.40 5.18 6.55
N THR A 129 15.95 4.05 6.14
CA THR A 129 15.19 2.99 5.44
C THR A 129 14.06 2.47 6.31
N ALA A 130 13.06 1.78 5.73
CA ALA A 130 11.99 1.15 6.48
C ALA A 130 12.53 0.24 7.59
N HIS A 131 13.62 -0.49 7.34
CA HIS A 131 14.25 -1.32 8.37
C HIS A 131 14.74 -0.48 9.56
N GLU A 132 15.55 0.54 9.29
CA GLU A 132 16.13 1.43 10.30
C GLU A 132 15.05 2.24 11.04
N GLN A 133 13.97 2.62 10.36
CA GLN A 133 12.82 3.28 10.98
C GLN A 133 12.19 2.41 12.05
N PHE A 134 11.96 1.11 11.78
CA PHE A 134 11.37 0.21 12.76
C PHE A 134 12.28 0.03 13.98
N VAL A 135 13.59 -0.18 13.75
CA VAL A 135 14.58 -0.28 14.84
C VAL A 135 14.59 0.99 15.70
N ALA A 136 14.58 2.17 15.08
CA ALA A 136 14.51 3.45 15.78
C ALA A 136 13.20 3.57 16.60
N LEU A 137 12.06 3.20 16.02
CA LEU A 137 10.76 3.27 16.69
C LEU A 137 10.64 2.27 17.85
N VAL A 138 11.27 1.09 17.76
CA VAL A 138 11.40 0.17 18.90
C VAL A 138 12.17 0.84 20.03
N ALA A 139 13.34 1.42 19.74
CA ALA A 139 14.15 2.11 20.75
C ALA A 139 13.37 3.28 21.39
N THR A 140 12.71 4.11 20.59
CA THR A 140 11.86 5.21 21.08
C THR A 140 10.72 4.68 21.95
N SER A 141 10.04 3.59 21.56
CA SER A 141 8.92 3.03 22.31
C SER A 141 9.31 2.46 23.69
N ARG A 142 10.57 2.01 23.84
CA ARG A 142 11.13 1.54 25.11
C ARG A 142 11.47 2.70 26.05
N TYR A 143 11.83 3.85 25.47
CA TYR A 143 12.24 5.05 26.21
C TYR A 143 11.05 5.95 26.59
N SER A 144 10.17 6.26 25.63
CA SER A 144 9.10 7.25 25.78
C SER A 144 7.92 6.96 24.86
N GLY A 145 6.76 6.66 25.46
CA GLY A 145 5.52 6.48 24.72
C GLY A 145 5.03 7.76 24.04
N MET A 146 5.30 8.93 24.64
CA MET A 146 4.94 10.23 24.06
C MET A 146 5.74 10.50 22.78
N ASP A 147 7.06 10.33 22.82
CA ASP A 147 7.91 10.57 21.65
C ASP A 147 7.58 9.59 20.53
N PHE A 148 7.27 8.34 20.87
CA PHE A 148 6.79 7.35 19.91
C PHE A 148 5.50 7.80 19.20
N MET A 149 4.51 8.31 19.94
CA MET A 149 3.27 8.84 19.36
C MET A 149 3.51 10.08 18.51
N CYS A 150 4.36 11.01 18.97
CA CYS A 150 4.73 12.21 18.22
C CYS A 150 5.42 11.86 16.90
N GLU A 151 6.36 10.91 16.93
CA GLU A 151 7.09 10.48 15.72
C GLU A 151 6.14 9.82 14.71
N MET A 152 5.21 8.98 15.18
CA MET A 152 4.17 8.39 14.34
C MET A 152 3.25 9.45 13.71
N ALA A 153 2.90 10.49 14.47
CA ALA A 153 2.07 11.59 13.99
C ALA A 153 2.80 12.49 12.98
N ALA A 154 4.11 12.70 13.16
CA ALA A 154 4.94 13.48 12.25
C ALA A 154 5.19 12.74 10.92
N ASN A 155 5.26 11.40 10.93
CA ASN A 155 5.62 10.58 9.78
C ASN A 155 4.48 9.67 9.29
N GLN A 156 3.24 10.14 9.34
CA GLN A 156 2.06 9.29 9.05
C GLN A 156 2.13 8.55 7.71
N VAL A 157 2.63 9.21 6.65
CA VAL A 157 2.74 8.58 5.32
C VAL A 157 3.74 7.42 5.33
N ALA A 158 4.92 7.63 5.92
CA ALA A 158 5.94 6.59 6.04
C ALA A 158 5.48 5.45 6.95
N VAL A 159 4.83 5.77 8.06
CA VAL A 159 4.21 4.77 8.94
C VAL A 159 3.20 3.94 8.16
N PHE A 160 2.28 4.55 7.41
CA PHE A 160 1.29 3.80 6.62
C PHE A 160 1.96 2.86 5.61
N LEU A 161 2.87 3.38 4.79
CA LEU A 161 3.46 2.64 3.67
C LEU A 161 4.45 1.57 4.12
N ASN A 162 5.26 1.85 5.14
CA ASN A 162 6.29 0.92 5.60
C ASN A 162 5.74 -0.15 6.55
N PHE A 163 4.54 0.05 7.13
CA PHE A 163 3.94 -0.93 8.03
C PHE A 163 3.78 -2.31 7.38
N PHE A 164 3.41 -2.37 6.10
CA PHE A 164 3.27 -3.63 5.37
C PHE A 164 4.57 -4.43 5.31
N PHE A 165 5.72 -3.73 5.24
CA PHE A 165 7.04 -4.35 5.30
C PHE A 165 7.38 -4.79 6.72
N TRP A 166 7.13 -3.94 7.72
CA TRP A 166 7.37 -4.28 9.12
C TRP A 166 6.58 -5.50 9.60
N GLN A 167 5.41 -5.79 9.01
CA GLN A 167 4.65 -7.00 9.30
C GLN A 167 5.36 -8.30 8.85
N GLN A 168 6.26 -8.21 7.88
CA GLN A 168 6.87 -9.38 7.21
C GLN A 168 8.37 -9.50 7.50
N GLU A 169 9.05 -8.38 7.72
CA GLU A 169 10.49 -8.32 7.95
C GLU A 169 10.91 -8.93 9.30
N SER A 170 12.09 -9.54 9.33
CA SER A 170 12.69 -10.04 10.57
C SER A 170 13.76 -9.08 11.07
N PHE A 171 13.58 -8.60 12.30
CA PHE A 171 14.50 -7.70 12.99
C PHE A 171 15.40 -8.42 14.01
N ALA A 172 15.47 -9.76 13.92
CA ALA A 172 16.20 -10.58 14.89
C ALA A 172 17.70 -10.23 14.93
N LYS A 173 18.29 -9.81 13.79
CA LYS A 173 19.69 -9.37 13.71
C LYS A 173 19.96 -8.09 14.51
N ASP A 174 18.94 -7.27 14.72
CA ASP A 174 19.00 -6.05 15.53
C ASP A 174 18.60 -6.30 17.00
N GLY A 175 18.45 -7.58 17.38
CA GLY A 175 18.07 -7.97 18.73
C GLY A 175 16.59 -7.72 19.05
N ILE A 176 15.72 -7.71 18.04
CA ILE A 176 14.27 -7.54 18.18
C ILE A 176 13.59 -8.85 17.76
N PRO A 177 13.19 -9.71 18.70
CA PRO A 177 12.47 -10.95 18.40
C PRO A 177 11.09 -10.67 17.79
N ASP A 178 10.56 -11.61 17.01
CA ASP A 178 9.23 -11.49 16.37
C ASP A 178 8.11 -11.17 17.38
N ALA A 179 8.17 -11.74 18.59
CA ALA A 179 7.19 -11.44 19.64
C ALA A 179 7.20 -9.96 20.06
N GLU A 180 8.38 -9.33 20.12
CA GLU A 180 8.48 -7.90 20.43
C GLU A 180 8.04 -7.05 19.25
N ARG A 181 8.42 -7.44 18.02
CA ARG A 181 7.95 -6.80 16.79
C ARG A 181 6.43 -6.79 16.74
N ASP A 182 5.78 -7.93 16.99
CA ASP A 182 4.32 -8.08 16.92
C ASP A 182 3.60 -7.25 18.00
N VAL A 183 4.15 -7.20 19.22
CA VAL A 183 3.64 -6.31 20.28
C VAL A 183 3.71 -4.85 19.83
N LEU A 184 4.84 -4.44 19.23
CA LEU A 184 4.98 -3.07 18.77
C LEU A 184 4.03 -2.77 17.60
N LEU A 185 3.91 -3.65 16.60
CA LEU A 185 2.94 -3.52 15.51
C LEU A 185 1.49 -3.40 16.04
N GLY A 186 1.16 -4.08 17.13
CA GLY A 186 -0.10 -3.90 17.85
C GLY A 186 -0.26 -2.48 18.42
N LYS A 187 0.79 -1.92 19.03
CA LYS A 187 0.80 -0.52 19.50
C LYS A 187 0.66 0.47 18.35
N PHE A 188 1.34 0.23 17.21
CA PHE A 188 1.17 1.04 16.00
C PHE A 188 -0.30 1.09 15.59
N LYS A 189 -0.98 -0.06 15.48
CA LYS A 189 -2.40 -0.11 15.13
C LYS A 189 -3.28 0.64 16.13
N ALA A 190 -2.99 0.54 17.44
CA ALA A 190 -3.74 1.25 18.47
C ALA A 190 -3.59 2.77 18.38
N VAL A 191 -2.36 3.28 18.20
CA VAL A 191 -2.10 4.72 17.99
C VAL A 191 -2.73 5.19 16.68
N TRP A 192 -2.60 4.39 15.62
CA TRP A 192 -3.13 4.70 14.30
C TRP A 192 -4.65 4.81 14.26
N ALA A 193 -5.37 3.97 15.01
CA ALA A 193 -6.82 4.01 15.09
C ALA A 193 -7.37 5.34 15.62
N GLY A 194 -6.56 6.11 16.36
CA GLY A 194 -6.90 7.47 16.81
C GLY A 194 -6.61 8.57 15.78
N SER A 195 -6.00 8.24 14.62
CA SER A 195 -5.63 9.23 13.61
C SER A 195 -6.85 9.65 12.77
N PRO A 196 -7.06 10.95 12.52
CA PRO A 196 -8.18 11.46 11.72
C PRO A 196 -8.15 11.03 10.24
N ARG A 197 -7.05 10.45 9.77
CA ARG A 197 -6.87 9.95 8.39
C ARG A 197 -6.68 8.42 8.32
N ALA A 198 -7.10 7.69 9.35
CA ALA A 198 -6.78 6.27 9.48
C ALA A 198 -7.47 5.39 8.41
N ALA A 199 -6.79 5.19 7.28
CA ALA A 199 -6.97 3.99 6.48
C ALA A 199 -6.60 2.74 7.32
N PRO A 200 -7.13 1.54 7.01
CA PRO A 200 -6.68 0.32 7.66
C PRO A 200 -5.14 0.19 7.58
N LEU A 201 -4.48 -0.03 8.73
CA LEU A 201 -3.03 -0.16 8.79
C LEU A 201 -2.62 -1.63 8.65
N GLY A 202 -1.93 -1.93 7.55
CA GLY A 202 -1.54 -3.29 7.17
C GLY A 202 -2.57 -3.99 6.29
N VAL A 203 -2.27 -5.24 5.93
CA VAL A 203 -3.15 -6.02 5.04
C VAL A 203 -4.52 -6.28 5.69
N VAL A 204 -5.58 -6.03 4.92
CA VAL A 204 -6.95 -6.46 5.29
C VAL A 204 -7.10 -7.91 4.86
N GLY A 205 -7.64 -8.75 5.74
CA GLY A 205 -7.83 -10.18 5.48
C GLY A 205 -8.69 -10.43 4.22
N PRO A 206 -8.55 -11.62 3.60
CA PRO A 206 -9.37 -12.02 2.46
C PRO A 206 -10.87 -11.97 2.78
#